data_AF-A0AA38KYG5-F1
#
_entry.id   AF-A0AA38KYG5-F1
#
_cell.length_a   1.000
_cell.length_b   1.000
_cell.length_c   1.000
_cell.angle_alpha   90.00
_cell.angle_beta   90.00
_cell.angle_gamma   90.00
#
_symmetry.space_group_name_H-M   'P 1'
#
loop_
_entity.id
_entity.type
_entity.pdbx_description
1 polymer ?
#
loop_
_entity_poly.entity_id
_entity_poly.type
_entity_poly.pdbx_seq_one_letter_code
_entity_poly.pdbx_strand_id
1 'polypeptide(L)'
;DLWKEFQTIESARKVVKLKAFSKFENTAEALTAATLLVDGKPSKGLRNFLRKQCEGETLAVADSKLGNAIKEKLKIECVHNNAIMELMRGLRAQLSELIIGLGVQDLAPMSLGLSHSLSRFKLKFSPDKVDTMIIQAIGLLDDLDKELNTYAMRVREWYGWHFPELAKIVQDNIQYAKVVKLMGSRTNAANLDFSEILPEEVESELKEAAVISMGTEVSEHDMINIKALCDQVISLLRV
;
A
#
# COMPACT_ATOMS: atom_id res chain seq x y z
N ASP A 1 52.23 2.63 6.29
CA ASP A 1 51.01 2.43 5.50
C ASP A 1 50.10 1.41 6.16
N LEU A 2 49.13 1.86 6.96
CA LEU A 2 48.14 0.98 7.61
C LEU A 2 47.49 0.02 6.60
N TRP A 3 47.26 0.48 5.37
CA TRP A 3 46.68 -0.30 4.29
C TRP A 3 47.40 -1.63 4.00
N LYS A 4 48.73 -1.70 4.14
CA LYS A 4 49.51 -2.92 3.87
C LYS A 4 49.18 -4.03 4.88
N GLU A 5 48.77 -3.67 6.08
CA GLU A 5 48.39 -4.60 7.15
C GLU A 5 46.93 -5.11 7.02
N PHE A 6 46.16 -4.56 6.09
CA PHE A 6 44.80 -5.01 5.78
C PHE A 6 44.71 -5.76 4.43
N GLN A 7 45.85 -6.02 3.77
CA GLN A 7 45.88 -6.79 2.52
C GLN A 7 45.60 -8.27 2.74
N THR A 8 45.99 -8.84 3.89
CA THR A 8 45.72 -10.24 4.22
C THR A 8 44.91 -10.36 5.50
N ILE A 9 44.05 -11.38 5.54
CA ILE A 9 43.11 -11.61 6.64
C ILE A 9 43.85 -11.88 7.96
N GLU A 10 44.96 -12.62 7.88
CA GLU A 10 45.78 -12.97 9.03
C GLU A 10 46.52 -11.76 9.61
N SER A 11 46.92 -10.79 8.78
CA SER A 11 47.52 -9.54 9.25
C SER A 11 46.46 -8.64 9.86
N ALA A 12 45.29 -8.52 9.22
CA ALA A 12 44.17 -7.75 9.76
C ALA A 12 43.70 -8.26 11.14
N ARG A 13 43.59 -9.58 11.35
CA ARG A 13 43.21 -10.18 12.64
C ARG A 13 44.25 -10.00 13.75
N LYS A 14 45.52 -9.76 13.40
CA LYS A 14 46.57 -9.41 14.36
C LYS A 14 46.47 -7.96 14.80
N VAL A 15 46.05 -7.06 13.91
CA VAL A 15 45.94 -5.62 14.16
C VAL A 15 44.63 -5.25 14.87
N VAL A 16 43.52 -5.87 14.49
CA VAL A 16 42.18 -5.56 15.05
C VAL A 16 41.44 -6.83 15.46
N LYS A 17 40.80 -6.76 16.63
CA LYS A 17 39.88 -7.79 17.14
C LYS A 17 38.53 -7.17 17.47
N LEU A 18 37.46 -7.88 17.13
CA LEU A 18 36.10 -7.46 17.42
C LEU A 18 35.84 -7.54 18.94
N LYS A 19 35.61 -6.39 19.60
CA LYS A 19 35.29 -6.31 21.04
C LYS A 19 33.79 -6.49 21.30
N ALA A 20 32.95 -5.77 20.55
CA ALA A 20 31.50 -5.80 20.69
C ALA A 20 30.80 -5.58 19.36
N PHE A 21 29.65 -6.21 19.15
CA PHE A 21 28.83 -6.10 17.95
C PHE A 21 27.36 -5.93 18.33
N SER A 22 26.68 -4.96 17.70
CA SER A 22 25.24 -4.71 17.91
C SER A 22 24.53 -4.88 16.57
N LYS A 23 23.65 -5.88 16.50
CA LYS A 23 22.75 -6.10 15.35
C LYS A 23 21.53 -5.20 15.51
N PHE A 24 20.97 -4.75 14.39
CA PHE A 24 19.62 -4.19 14.37
C PHE A 24 18.64 -5.36 14.29
N GLU A 25 17.58 -5.33 15.10
CA GLU A 25 16.56 -6.37 15.07
C GLU A 25 15.62 -6.16 13.89
N ASN A 26 15.27 -4.90 13.61
CA ASN A 26 14.23 -4.55 12.64
C ASN A 26 14.71 -3.53 11.60
N THR A 27 14.17 -3.63 10.38
CA THR A 27 14.44 -2.70 9.27
C THR A 27 14.00 -1.27 9.57
N ALA A 28 12.93 -1.09 10.35
CA ALA A 28 12.44 0.23 10.78
C ALA A 28 13.45 0.94 11.70
N GLU A 29 14.07 0.21 12.62
CA GLU A 29 15.13 0.75 13.48
C GLU A 29 16.38 1.10 12.65
N ALA A 30 16.75 0.23 11.70
CA ALA A 30 17.85 0.51 10.78
C ALA A 30 17.58 1.77 9.93
N LEU A 31 16.34 1.96 9.44
CA LEU A 31 15.94 3.12 8.65
C LEU A 31 16.00 4.42 9.47
N THR A 32 15.46 4.41 10.69
CA THR A 32 15.49 5.59 11.57
C THR A 32 16.92 5.93 11.98
N ALA A 33 17.74 4.93 12.28
CA ALA A 33 19.16 5.12 12.56
C ALA A 33 19.92 5.67 11.35
N ALA A 34 19.68 5.13 10.14
CA ALA A 34 20.30 5.60 8.91
C ALA A 34 19.91 7.05 8.59
N THR A 35 18.65 7.42 8.78
CA THR A 35 18.16 8.79 8.57
C THR A 35 18.82 9.75 9.55
N LEU A 36 18.90 9.39 10.83
CA LEU A 36 19.59 10.21 11.84
C LEU A 36 21.10 10.32 11.55
N LEU A 37 21.73 9.27 11.04
CA LEU A 37 23.14 9.29 10.64
C LEU A 37 23.40 10.22 9.45
N VAL A 38 22.50 10.28 8.46
CA VAL A 38 22.57 11.25 7.36
C VAL A 38 22.53 12.69 7.89
N ASP A 39 21.75 12.93 8.94
CA ASP A 39 21.68 14.24 9.61
C ASP A 39 22.82 14.47 10.64
N GLY A 40 23.77 13.53 10.76
CA GLY A 40 24.89 13.61 11.70
C GLY A 40 24.50 13.45 13.18
N LYS A 41 23.31 12.91 13.48
CA LYS A 41 22.78 12.74 14.84
C LYS A 41 22.87 11.27 15.30
N PRO A 42 23.31 10.99 16.54
CA PRO A 42 23.35 9.62 17.05
C PRO A 42 21.95 9.11 17.42
N SER A 43 21.60 7.89 16.98
CA SER A 43 20.37 7.19 17.35
C SER A 43 20.36 6.73 18.82
N LYS A 44 19.19 6.40 19.37
CA LYS A 44 19.06 5.92 20.76
C LYS A 44 19.87 4.63 21.00
N GLY A 45 19.81 3.68 20.08
CA GLY A 45 20.59 2.43 20.13
C GLY A 45 22.08 2.69 20.15
N LEU A 46 22.58 3.59 19.30
CA LEU A 46 24.00 3.95 19.25
C LEU A 46 24.47 4.59 20.57
N ARG A 47 23.66 5.48 21.17
CA ARG A 47 23.99 6.11 22.47
C ARG A 47 24.10 5.08 23.59
N ASN A 48 23.16 4.13 23.64
CA ASN A 48 23.17 3.07 24.66
C ASN A 48 24.36 2.12 24.48
N PHE A 49 24.71 1.80 23.23
CA PHE A 49 25.86 0.96 22.91
C PHE A 49 27.18 1.62 23.32
N LEU A 50 27.39 2.89 22.96
CA LEU A 50 28.62 3.63 23.29
C LEU A 50 28.79 3.80 24.80
N ARG A 51 27.72 4.08 25.54
CA ARG A 51 27.78 4.20 27.00
C ARG A 51 28.21 2.89 27.69
N LYS A 52 27.82 1.73 27.15
CA LYS A 52 28.17 0.43 27.74
C LYS A 52 29.60 -0.01 27.45
N GLN A 53 30.23 0.48 26.38
CA GLN A 53 31.47 -0.10 25.84
C GLN A 53 32.66 0.86 25.84
N CYS A 54 32.45 2.17 25.93
CA CYS A 54 33.48 3.19 25.74
C CYS A 54 33.62 4.14 26.95
N GLU A 55 33.56 3.62 28.18
CA GLU A 55 33.87 4.42 29.37
C GLU A 55 35.39 4.65 29.47
N GLY A 56 35.82 5.90 29.26
CA GLY A 56 37.23 6.32 29.43
C GLY A 56 38.17 6.09 28.24
N GLU A 57 37.66 5.61 27.11
CA GLU A 57 38.44 5.38 25.88
C GLU A 57 38.21 6.47 24.82
N THR A 58 39.20 6.73 23.97
CA THR A 58 39.07 7.62 22.80
C THR A 58 38.40 6.89 21.63
N LEU A 59 37.32 7.45 21.08
CA LEU A 59 36.54 6.86 19.99
C LEU A 59 37.01 7.35 18.61
N ALA A 60 37.40 6.44 17.73
CA ALA A 60 37.67 6.75 16.33
C ALA A 60 36.37 6.79 15.51
N VAL A 61 36.04 7.93 14.91
CA VAL A 61 34.82 8.11 14.10
C VAL A 61 35.19 8.59 12.69
N ALA A 62 34.53 8.03 11.67
CA ALA A 62 34.82 8.37 10.27
C ALA A 62 34.34 9.76 9.84
N ASP A 63 33.17 10.19 10.33
CA ASP A 63 32.58 11.50 10.04
C ASP A 63 32.83 12.47 11.20
N SER A 64 33.36 13.65 10.88
CA SER A 64 33.64 14.70 11.86
C SER A 64 32.36 15.26 12.48
N LYS A 65 31.27 15.38 11.72
CA LYS A 65 29.98 15.89 12.22
C LYS A 65 29.39 14.95 13.27
N LEU A 66 29.41 13.66 12.99
CA LEU A 66 28.93 12.63 13.92
C LEU A 66 29.82 12.58 15.17
N GLY A 67 31.15 12.66 15.00
CA GLY A 67 32.11 12.71 16.11
C GLY A 67 31.84 13.89 17.04
N ASN A 68 31.60 15.08 16.50
CA ASN A 68 31.25 16.27 17.29
C ASN A 68 29.93 16.08 18.04
N ALA A 69 28.89 15.55 17.38
CA ALA A 69 27.60 15.29 18.00
C ALA A 69 27.66 14.22 19.13
N ILE A 70 28.57 13.26 19.02
CA ILE A 70 28.84 12.25 20.07
C ILE A 70 29.59 12.91 21.22
N LYS A 71 30.63 13.71 20.94
CA LYS A 71 31.42 14.42 21.95
C LYS A 71 30.54 15.34 22.81
N GLU A 72 29.65 16.10 22.18
CA GLU A 72 28.72 17.00 22.90
C GLU A 72 27.72 16.23 23.78
N LYS A 73 27.14 15.12 23.28
CA LYS A 73 26.04 14.42 23.97
C LYS A 73 26.48 13.37 24.98
N LEU A 74 27.59 12.68 24.71
CA LEU A 74 28.05 11.54 25.49
C LEU A 74 29.34 11.85 26.27
N LYS A 75 29.95 13.02 26.05
CA LYS A 75 31.23 13.42 26.68
C LYS A 75 32.37 12.42 26.45
N ILE A 76 32.33 11.71 25.32
CA ILE A 76 33.39 10.79 24.87
C ILE A 76 34.31 11.54 23.93
N GLU A 77 35.63 11.44 24.12
CA GLU A 77 36.60 12.04 23.22
C GLU A 77 36.59 11.31 21.87
N CYS A 78 36.25 12.02 20.80
CA CYS A 78 36.20 11.48 19.44
C CYS A 78 37.38 12.01 18.61
N VAL A 79 38.07 11.13 17.90
CA VAL A 79 39.17 11.45 16.99
C VAL A 79 38.74 11.19 15.56
N HIS A 80 39.03 12.14 14.66
CA HIS A 80 38.90 11.97 13.22
C HIS A 80 40.23 12.38 12.57
N ASN A 81 40.86 11.49 11.79
CA ASN A 81 42.09 11.79 11.06
C ASN A 81 42.19 10.92 9.80
N ASN A 82 43.14 11.23 8.91
CA ASN A 82 43.36 10.46 7.68
C ASN A 82 43.75 9.00 7.96
N ALA A 83 44.46 8.74 9.07
CA ALA A 83 44.80 7.37 9.48
C ALA A 83 43.57 6.53 9.85
N ILE A 84 42.55 7.15 10.48
CA ILE A 84 41.27 6.52 10.81
C ILE A 84 40.45 6.26 9.55
N MET A 85 40.49 7.14 8.55
CA MET A 85 39.84 6.86 7.27
C MET A 85 40.45 5.64 6.57
N GLU A 86 41.78 5.53 6.56
CA GLU A 86 42.49 4.35 6.03
C GLU A 86 42.18 3.07 6.83
N LEU A 87 42.13 3.17 8.17
CA LEU A 87 41.69 2.08 9.03
C LEU A 87 40.26 1.63 8.71
N MET A 88 39.32 2.58 8.57
CA MET A 88 37.93 2.29 8.22
C MET A 88 37.79 1.68 6.82
N ARG A 89 38.68 2.05 5.88
CA ARG A 89 38.74 1.44 4.56
C ARG A 89 39.18 -0.02 4.64
N GLY A 90 40.23 -0.32 5.40
CA GLY A 90 40.70 -1.69 5.66
C GLY A 90 39.65 -2.56 6.34
N LEU A 91 38.97 -2.02 7.36
CA LEU A 91 37.87 -2.70 8.05
C LEU A 91 36.69 -3.02 7.13
N ARG A 92 36.31 -2.11 6.22
CA ARG A 92 35.22 -2.35 5.26
C ARG A 92 35.58 -3.41 4.22
N ALA A 93 36.84 -3.44 3.77
CA ALA A 93 37.31 -4.45 2.82
C ALA A 93 37.26 -5.87 3.41
N GLN A 94 37.53 -6.02 4.71
CA GLN A 94 37.56 -7.30 5.41
C GLN A 94 36.32 -7.54 6.31
N LEU A 95 35.25 -6.76 6.13
CA LEU A 95 34.10 -6.73 7.04
C LEU A 95 33.40 -8.10 7.16
N SER A 96 33.26 -8.79 6.03
CA SER A 96 32.62 -10.12 5.95
C SER A 96 33.38 -11.19 6.72
N GLU A 97 34.69 -11.03 6.90
CA GLU A 97 35.55 -12.02 7.55
C GLU A 97 35.92 -11.68 8.99
N LEU A 98 35.82 -10.40 9.35
CA LEU A 98 36.03 -9.89 10.71
C LEU A 98 34.77 -10.05 11.59
N ILE A 99 33.58 -10.08 10.99
CA ILE A 99 32.32 -10.30 11.70
C ILE A 99 31.87 -11.74 11.47
N ILE A 100 32.05 -12.57 12.50
CA ILE A 100 31.62 -13.96 12.48
C ILE A 100 30.08 -14.01 12.45
N GLY A 101 29.51 -14.69 11.46
CA GLY A 101 28.06 -14.88 11.32
C GLY A 101 27.31 -13.75 10.60
N LEU A 102 28.01 -12.95 9.78
CA LEU A 102 27.42 -12.08 8.77
C LEU A 102 27.83 -12.59 7.38
N GLY A 103 26.97 -13.39 6.73
CA GLY A 103 27.24 -13.89 5.39
C GLY A 103 27.27 -12.75 4.38
N VAL A 104 28.18 -12.80 3.40
CA VAL A 104 28.19 -11.87 2.24
C VAL A 104 26.82 -11.90 1.53
N GLN A 105 26.16 -13.07 1.52
CA GLN A 105 24.85 -13.28 0.94
C GLN A 105 23.71 -12.55 1.67
N ASP A 106 23.84 -12.27 2.97
CA ASP A 106 22.81 -11.59 3.77
C ASP A 106 22.96 -10.06 3.73
N LEU A 107 24.20 -9.57 3.54
CA LEU A 107 24.50 -8.14 3.49
C LEU A 107 23.89 -7.45 2.27
N ALA A 108 23.96 -8.08 1.10
CA ALA A 108 23.42 -7.52 -0.14
C ALA A 108 21.90 -7.25 -0.08
N PRO A 109 21.03 -8.22 0.29
CA PRO A 109 19.60 -7.98 0.40
C PRO A 109 19.25 -7.01 1.52
N MET A 110 19.99 -7.03 2.65
CA MET A 110 19.79 -6.06 3.74
C MET A 110 20.10 -4.62 3.29
N SER A 111 21.22 -4.42 2.60
CA SER A 111 21.62 -3.13 2.04
C SER A 111 20.61 -2.62 1.01
N LEU A 112 20.11 -3.51 0.14
CA LEU A 112 19.09 -3.19 -0.86
C LEU A 112 17.75 -2.80 -0.22
N GLY A 113 17.30 -3.56 0.79
CA GLY A 113 16.05 -3.24 1.51
C GLY A 113 16.10 -1.90 2.23
N LEU A 114 17.25 -1.60 2.86
CA LEU A 114 17.48 -0.30 3.51
C LEU A 114 17.57 0.84 2.50
N SER A 115 18.27 0.65 1.36
CA SER A 115 18.38 1.68 0.32
C SER A 115 17.04 2.01 -0.30
N HIS A 116 16.20 1.00 -0.59
CA HIS A 116 14.83 1.20 -1.06
C HIS A 116 14.00 1.98 -0.04
N SER A 117 14.10 1.62 1.24
CA SER A 117 13.35 2.26 2.31
C SER A 117 13.77 3.73 2.51
N LEU A 118 15.08 4.01 2.45
CA LEU A 118 15.62 5.35 2.56
C LEU A 118 15.26 6.22 1.35
N SER A 119 15.36 5.67 0.14
CA SER A 119 14.92 6.35 -1.09
C SER A 119 13.43 6.65 -1.04
N ARG A 120 12.60 5.69 -0.61
CA ARG A 120 11.16 5.94 -0.40
C ARG A 120 10.91 7.03 0.63
N PHE A 121 11.64 7.04 1.76
CA PHE A 121 11.48 8.09 2.77
C PHE A 121 11.79 9.48 2.20
N LYS A 122 12.85 9.61 1.40
CA LYS A 122 13.19 10.87 0.72
C LYS A 122 12.19 11.24 -0.40
N LEU A 123 11.71 10.25 -1.16
CA LEU A 123 10.82 10.44 -2.31
C LEU A 123 9.33 10.47 -1.96
N LYS A 124 8.93 10.16 -0.72
CA LYS A 124 7.53 10.19 -0.25
C LYS A 124 6.87 11.56 -0.40
N PHE A 125 7.66 12.61 -0.66
CA PHE A 125 7.20 13.96 -0.95
C PHE A 125 7.19 14.32 -2.45
N SER A 126 7.40 13.37 -3.37
CA SER A 126 7.29 13.65 -4.82
C SER A 126 5.81 13.76 -5.22
N PRO A 127 5.36 14.92 -5.75
CA PRO A 127 3.99 15.12 -6.22
C PRO A 127 3.57 14.12 -7.31
N ASP A 128 4.52 13.67 -8.14
CA ASP A 128 4.26 12.86 -9.35
C ASP A 128 3.55 11.51 -9.09
N LYS A 129 3.68 10.96 -7.87
CA LYS A 129 3.01 9.70 -7.50
C LYS A 129 1.53 9.88 -7.19
N VAL A 130 1.10 11.06 -6.77
CA VAL A 130 -0.31 11.35 -6.49
C VAL A 130 -1.09 11.43 -7.81
N ASP A 131 -0.50 12.04 -8.85
CA ASP A 131 -1.14 12.22 -10.15
C ASP A 131 -1.46 10.91 -10.87
N THR A 132 -0.59 9.89 -10.72
CA THR A 132 -0.85 8.57 -11.31
C THR A 132 -2.08 7.90 -10.69
N MET A 133 -2.28 8.05 -9.36
CA MET A 133 -3.45 7.49 -8.68
C MET A 133 -4.74 8.22 -9.08
N ILE A 134 -4.68 9.53 -9.31
CA ILE A 134 -5.82 10.32 -9.79
C ILE A 134 -6.24 9.86 -11.19
N ILE A 135 -5.29 9.69 -12.11
CA ILE A 135 -5.57 9.19 -13.47
C ILE A 135 -6.21 7.80 -13.42
N GLN A 136 -5.70 6.92 -12.54
CA GLN A 136 -6.28 5.58 -12.35
C GLN A 136 -7.70 5.64 -11.77
N ALA A 137 -7.95 6.52 -10.81
CA ALA A 137 -9.29 6.67 -10.21
C ALA A 137 -10.31 7.20 -11.23
N ILE A 138 -9.93 8.17 -12.08
CA ILE A 138 -10.79 8.69 -13.15
C ILE A 138 -11.09 7.59 -14.17
N GLY A 139 -10.06 6.84 -14.60
CA GLY A 139 -10.26 5.72 -15.53
C GLY A 139 -11.19 4.64 -14.97
N LEU A 140 -11.06 4.32 -13.68
CA LEU A 140 -11.95 3.36 -13.02
C LEU A 140 -13.41 3.85 -12.98
N LEU A 141 -13.63 5.15 -12.76
CA LEU A 141 -14.96 5.75 -12.75
C LEU A 141 -15.63 5.63 -14.13
N ASP A 142 -14.89 5.98 -15.19
CA ASP A 142 -15.39 5.87 -16.56
C ASP A 142 -15.73 4.43 -16.97
N ASP A 143 -14.94 3.46 -16.50
CA ASP A 143 -15.18 2.05 -16.80
C ASP A 143 -16.35 1.49 -15.99
N LEU A 144 -16.51 1.89 -14.72
CA LEU A 144 -17.69 1.56 -13.91
C LEU A 144 -18.98 2.06 -14.55
N ASP A 145 -19.00 3.29 -15.09
CA ASP A 145 -20.18 3.85 -15.75
C ASP A 145 -20.58 3.07 -17.02
N LYS A 146 -19.60 2.59 -17.80
CA LYS A 146 -19.85 1.75 -18.98
C LYS A 146 -20.37 0.37 -18.58
N GLU A 147 -19.79 -0.24 -17.55
CA GLU A 147 -20.22 -1.55 -17.06
C GLU A 147 -21.61 -1.48 -16.44
N LEU A 148 -21.90 -0.46 -15.64
CA LEU A 148 -23.21 -0.24 -15.03
C LEU A 148 -24.29 -0.13 -16.10
N ASN A 149 -24.06 0.65 -17.16
CA ASN A 149 -25.01 0.74 -18.28
C ASN A 149 -25.19 -0.58 -19.00
N THR A 150 -24.10 -1.33 -19.21
CA THR A 150 -24.16 -2.67 -19.83
C THR A 150 -25.00 -3.63 -19.00
N TYR A 151 -24.77 -3.68 -17.69
CA TYR A 151 -25.55 -4.52 -16.78
C TYR A 151 -27.01 -4.08 -16.69
N ALA A 152 -27.28 -2.78 -16.65
CA ALA A 152 -28.65 -2.29 -16.63
C ALA A 152 -29.43 -2.63 -17.91
N MET A 153 -28.80 -2.50 -19.09
CA MET A 153 -29.39 -2.95 -20.34
C MET A 153 -29.64 -4.46 -20.34
N ARG A 154 -28.73 -5.25 -19.73
CA ARG A 154 -28.92 -6.69 -19.58
C ARG A 154 -30.12 -7.05 -18.69
N VAL A 155 -30.33 -6.32 -17.58
CA VAL A 155 -31.52 -6.47 -16.73
C VAL A 155 -32.79 -6.16 -17.52
N ARG A 156 -32.77 -5.12 -18.36
CA ARG A 156 -33.90 -4.76 -19.23
C ARG A 156 -34.25 -5.83 -20.24
N GLU A 157 -33.25 -6.33 -20.96
CA GLU A 157 -33.46 -7.41 -21.92
C GLU A 157 -34.00 -8.68 -21.24
N TRP A 158 -33.44 -9.05 -20.09
CA TRP A 158 -33.81 -10.29 -19.42
C TRP A 158 -35.21 -10.23 -18.82
N TYR A 159 -35.53 -9.14 -18.10
CA TYR A 159 -36.86 -8.95 -17.52
C TYR A 159 -37.91 -8.56 -18.57
N GLY A 160 -37.50 -8.00 -19.72
CA GLY A 160 -38.39 -7.66 -20.82
C GLY A 160 -39.12 -8.86 -21.42
N TRP A 161 -38.60 -10.09 -21.26
CA TRP A 161 -39.37 -11.31 -21.60
C TRP A 161 -40.59 -11.48 -20.71
N HIS A 162 -40.49 -11.09 -19.43
CA HIS A 162 -41.59 -11.16 -18.47
C HIS A 162 -42.54 -9.96 -18.57
N PHE A 163 -41.99 -8.76 -18.70
CA PHE A 163 -42.76 -7.52 -18.74
C PHE A 163 -42.15 -6.52 -19.72
N PRO A 164 -42.41 -6.68 -21.04
CA PRO A 164 -41.77 -5.87 -22.08
C PRO A 164 -42.18 -4.39 -22.03
N GLU A 165 -43.40 -4.09 -21.58
CA GLU A 165 -43.94 -2.73 -21.52
C GLU A 165 -43.22 -1.86 -20.49
N LEU A 166 -42.66 -2.46 -19.42
CA LEU A 166 -41.94 -1.75 -18.36
C LEU A 166 -40.75 -0.95 -18.89
N ALA A 167 -40.06 -1.47 -19.91
CA ALA A 167 -38.88 -0.81 -20.48
C ALA A 167 -39.23 0.49 -21.20
N LYS A 168 -40.49 0.64 -21.66
CA LYS A 168 -40.99 1.86 -22.29
C LYS A 168 -41.47 2.88 -21.26
N ILE A 169 -42.06 2.40 -20.16
CA ILE A 169 -42.61 3.23 -19.07
C ILE A 169 -41.47 3.83 -18.24
N VAL A 170 -40.48 3.01 -17.84
CA VAL A 170 -39.36 3.45 -16.99
C VAL A 170 -38.08 3.56 -17.82
N GLN A 171 -37.75 4.79 -18.23
CA GLN A 171 -36.58 5.09 -19.06
C GLN A 171 -35.25 5.12 -18.30
N ASP A 172 -35.27 5.35 -16.98
CA ASP A 172 -34.07 5.29 -16.15
C ASP A 172 -33.69 3.85 -15.78
N ASN A 173 -32.44 3.51 -16.00
CA ASN A 173 -31.87 2.19 -15.82
C ASN A 173 -31.88 1.76 -14.33
N ILE A 174 -31.64 2.72 -13.44
CA ILE A 174 -31.53 2.48 -12.00
C ILE A 174 -32.92 2.31 -11.39
N GLN A 175 -33.87 3.20 -11.73
CA GLN A 175 -35.27 3.04 -11.33
C GLN A 175 -35.83 1.72 -11.84
N TYR A 176 -35.54 1.33 -13.08
CA TYR A 176 -35.95 0.04 -13.63
C TYR A 176 -35.48 -1.14 -12.77
N ALA A 177 -34.19 -1.19 -12.42
CA ALA A 177 -33.64 -2.26 -11.57
C ALA A 177 -34.28 -2.29 -10.15
N LYS A 178 -34.56 -1.12 -9.56
CA LYS A 178 -35.25 -1.02 -8.25
C LYS A 178 -36.68 -1.53 -8.31
N VAL A 179 -37.43 -1.18 -9.36
CA VAL A 179 -38.81 -1.63 -9.58
C VAL A 179 -38.88 -3.14 -9.79
N VAL A 180 -38.01 -3.69 -10.64
CA VAL A 180 -37.93 -5.14 -10.90
C VAL A 180 -37.62 -5.91 -9.62
N LYS A 181 -36.69 -5.40 -8.81
CA LYS A 181 -36.34 -6.00 -7.51
C LYS A 181 -37.54 -6.04 -6.56
N LEU A 182 -38.28 -4.93 -6.44
CA LEU A 182 -39.42 -4.80 -5.53
C LEU A 182 -40.61 -5.65 -6.00
N MET A 183 -40.94 -5.58 -7.28
CA MET A 183 -42.11 -6.23 -7.88
C MET A 183 -41.94 -7.75 -8.02
N GLY A 184 -40.82 -8.19 -8.60
CA GLY A 184 -40.65 -9.60 -9.01
C GLY A 184 -41.64 -9.99 -10.09
N SER A 185 -42.73 -10.67 -9.73
CA SER A 185 -43.77 -11.10 -10.68
C SER A 185 -44.80 -9.98 -10.92
N ARG A 186 -45.31 -9.89 -12.15
CA ARG A 186 -46.37 -8.93 -12.54
C ARG A 186 -47.63 -9.01 -11.67
N THR A 187 -47.96 -10.19 -11.14
CA THR A 187 -49.12 -10.38 -10.24
C THR A 187 -49.03 -9.56 -8.96
N ASN A 188 -47.81 -9.24 -8.52
CA ASN A 188 -47.59 -8.49 -7.30
C ASN A 188 -47.64 -6.97 -7.53
N ALA A 189 -47.65 -6.51 -8.79
CA ALA A 189 -47.68 -5.09 -9.14
C ALA A 189 -48.89 -4.36 -8.54
N ALA A 190 -50.05 -5.03 -8.45
CA ALA A 190 -51.28 -4.45 -7.92
C ALA A 190 -51.25 -4.23 -6.39
N ASN A 191 -50.49 -5.05 -5.66
CA ASN A 191 -50.46 -5.06 -4.20
C ASN A 191 -49.30 -4.25 -3.60
N LEU A 192 -48.34 -3.85 -4.43
CA LEU A 192 -47.14 -3.14 -4.00
C LEU A 192 -47.26 -1.64 -4.30
N ASP A 193 -46.58 -0.85 -3.47
CA ASP A 193 -46.46 0.59 -3.60
C ASP A 193 -45.08 0.93 -4.16
N PHE A 194 -45.03 1.74 -5.22
CA PHE A 194 -43.80 2.15 -5.90
C PHE A 194 -43.47 3.64 -5.68
N SER A 195 -44.21 4.33 -4.82
CA SER A 195 -44.09 5.78 -4.56
C SER A 195 -42.68 6.23 -4.14
N GLU A 196 -41.88 5.36 -3.52
CA GLU A 196 -40.49 5.66 -3.14
C GLU A 196 -39.51 5.68 -4.34
N ILE A 197 -39.89 5.06 -5.46
CA ILE A 197 -39.00 4.82 -6.61
C ILE A 197 -39.48 5.61 -7.84
N LEU A 198 -40.79 5.70 -8.04
CA LEU A 198 -41.44 6.29 -9.22
C LEU A 198 -42.45 7.38 -8.82
N PRO A 199 -42.68 8.39 -9.68
CA PRO A 199 -43.81 9.31 -9.54
C PRO A 199 -45.16 8.59 -9.69
N GLU A 200 -46.21 9.11 -9.04
CA GLU A 200 -47.56 8.52 -9.05
C GLU A 200 -48.13 8.29 -10.46
N GLU A 201 -47.85 9.20 -11.42
CA GLU A 201 -48.31 9.06 -12.81
C GLU A 201 -47.73 7.81 -13.49
N VAL A 202 -46.42 7.57 -13.30
CA VAL A 202 -45.70 6.42 -13.89
C VAL A 202 -46.09 5.12 -13.18
N GLU A 203 -46.36 5.19 -11.88
CA GLU A 203 -46.83 4.04 -11.11
C GLU A 203 -48.23 3.57 -11.57
N SER A 204 -49.15 4.49 -11.85
CA SER A 204 -50.47 4.15 -12.39
C SER A 204 -50.35 3.47 -13.75
N GLU A 205 -49.53 4.02 -14.65
CA GLU A 205 -49.27 3.44 -15.97
C GLU A 205 -48.64 2.04 -15.87
N LEU A 206 -47.72 1.84 -14.92
CA LEU A 206 -47.12 0.54 -14.65
C LEU A 206 -48.15 -0.49 -14.19
N LYS A 207 -49.05 -0.12 -13.26
CA LYS A 207 -50.10 -1.01 -12.73
C LYS A 207 -51.11 -1.40 -13.81
N GLU A 208 -51.51 -0.45 -14.66
CA GLU A 208 -52.37 -0.72 -15.80
C GLU A 208 -51.68 -1.65 -16.81
N ALA A 209 -50.44 -1.36 -17.17
CA ALA A 209 -49.65 -2.16 -18.11
C ALA A 209 -49.40 -3.59 -17.60
N ALA A 210 -49.24 -3.79 -16.29
CA ALA A 210 -49.05 -5.11 -15.69
C ALA A 210 -50.25 -6.04 -15.91
N VAL A 211 -51.48 -5.50 -15.96
CA VAL A 211 -52.71 -6.28 -16.18
C VAL A 211 -52.86 -6.71 -17.63
N ILE A 212 -52.45 -5.86 -18.57
CA ILE A 212 -52.59 -6.10 -20.02
C ILE A 212 -51.30 -6.61 -20.69
N SER A 213 -50.25 -6.90 -19.92
CA SER A 213 -48.92 -7.20 -20.44
C SER A 213 -48.89 -8.47 -21.28
N MET A 214 -48.16 -8.42 -22.40
CA MET A 214 -48.00 -9.54 -23.34
C MET A 214 -46.79 -10.45 -23.01
N GLY A 215 -46.07 -10.18 -21.92
CA GLY A 215 -44.89 -10.95 -21.53
C GLY A 215 -45.20 -12.38 -21.05
N THR A 216 -44.17 -13.23 -21.01
CA THR A 216 -44.27 -14.64 -20.63
C THR A 216 -44.07 -14.83 -19.12
N GLU A 217 -44.62 -15.89 -18.56
CA GLU A 217 -44.28 -16.28 -17.18
C GLU A 217 -42.82 -16.75 -17.10
N VAL A 218 -42.15 -16.36 -16.01
CA VAL A 218 -40.74 -16.69 -15.76
C VAL A 218 -40.67 -17.58 -14.53
N SER A 219 -39.78 -18.56 -14.54
CA SER A 219 -39.61 -19.48 -13.42
C SER A 219 -39.11 -18.75 -12.16
N GLU A 220 -39.41 -19.29 -10.98
CA GLU A 220 -38.91 -18.71 -9.72
C GLU A 220 -37.37 -18.69 -9.67
N HIS A 221 -36.71 -19.69 -10.26
CA HIS A 221 -35.25 -19.75 -10.31
C HIS A 221 -34.65 -18.62 -11.15
N ASP A 222 -35.22 -18.37 -12.33
CA ASP A 222 -34.79 -17.27 -13.20
C ASP A 222 -35.09 -15.92 -12.54
N MET A 223 -36.22 -15.79 -11.84
CA MET A 223 -36.57 -14.58 -11.10
C MET A 223 -35.58 -14.27 -9.97
N ILE A 224 -35.08 -15.29 -9.25
CA ILE A 224 -34.03 -15.12 -8.24
C ILE A 224 -32.75 -14.57 -8.89
N ASN A 225 -32.36 -15.11 -10.04
CA ASN A 225 -31.16 -14.66 -10.75
C ASN A 225 -31.31 -13.23 -11.30
N ILE A 226 -32.49 -12.87 -11.82
CA ILE A 226 -32.79 -11.50 -12.26
C ILE A 226 -32.73 -10.52 -11.08
N LYS A 227 -33.30 -10.88 -9.93
CA LYS A 227 -33.23 -10.06 -8.71
C LYS A 227 -31.79 -9.90 -8.21
N ALA A 228 -30.99 -10.96 -8.25
CA ALA A 228 -29.57 -10.89 -7.90
C ALA A 228 -28.78 -9.95 -8.82
N LEU A 229 -29.08 -9.95 -10.13
CA LEU A 229 -28.48 -9.00 -11.07
C LEU A 229 -28.92 -7.55 -10.78
N CYS A 230 -30.18 -7.33 -10.44
CA CYS A 230 -30.67 -6.02 -10.00
C CYS A 230 -29.94 -5.54 -8.73
N ASP A 231 -29.69 -6.44 -7.77
CA ASP A 231 -28.91 -6.13 -6.58
C ASP A 231 -27.48 -5.70 -6.89
N GLN A 232 -26.83 -6.37 -7.84
CA GLN A 232 -25.50 -6.00 -8.28
C GLN A 232 -25.49 -4.59 -8.89
N VAL A 233 -26.42 -4.28 -9.80
CA VAL A 233 -26.54 -2.94 -10.41
C VAL A 233 -26.79 -1.86 -9.34
N ILE A 234 -27.68 -2.12 -8.38
CA ILE A 234 -27.98 -1.17 -7.29
C ILE A 234 -26.77 -1.01 -6.35
N SER A 235 -26.01 -2.08 -6.11
CA SER A 235 -24.82 -2.03 -5.24
C SER A 235 -23.68 -1.24 -5.88
N LEU A 236 -23.48 -1.37 -7.19
CA LEU A 236 -22.45 -0.63 -7.94
C LEU A 236 -22.71 0.87 -7.93
N LEU A 237 -23.97 1.29 -7.86
CA LEU A 237 -24.36 2.70 -7.74
C LEU A 237 -24.13 3.30 -6.34
N ARG A 238 -24.01 2.47 -5.30
CA ARG A 238 -23.84 2.96 -3.90
C ARG A 238 -22.39 3.26 -3.53
N VAL A 239 -21.46 3.06 -4.46
CA VAL A 239 -20.04 3.41 -4.33
C VAL A 239 -19.85 4.86 -4.75
#